data_AF-A0A976SKS4-F1
#
_entry.id   AF-A0A976SKS4-F1
#
_cell.length_a   1.000
_cell.length_b   1.000
_cell.length_c   1.000
_cell.angle_alpha   90.00
_cell.angle_beta   90.00
_cell.angle_gamma   90.00
#
_symmetry.space_group_name_H-M   'P 1'
#
loop_
_entity.id
_entity.type
_entity.pdbx_description
1 polymer ?
#
loop_
_entity_poly.entity_id
_entity_poly.type
_entity_poly.pdbx_seq_one_letter_code
_entity_poly.pdbx_strand_id
1 'polypeptide(L)'
;MDKVDYKSPNITFSIENEDHTLGNTLRAVLVERDDVIFAGYSVPHPMEPEMNVRIQTTGEPAVDVFSDCLDDMVKICDILSEKFKEAIDKDN
;
A
#
# COMPACT_ATOMS: atom_id res chain seq x y z
N MET A 1 -9.65 -24.80 -3.40
CA MET A 1 -9.25 -23.50 -2.84
C MET A 1 -8.09 -23.79 -1.91
N ASP A 2 -6.86 -23.51 -2.33
CA ASP A 2 -5.72 -23.61 -1.43
C ASP A 2 -5.92 -22.64 -0.26
N LYS A 3 -5.59 -23.08 0.96
CA LYS A 3 -5.72 -22.22 2.14
C LYS A 3 -4.67 -21.12 2.05
N VAL A 4 -5.10 -19.86 2.11
CA VAL A 4 -4.18 -18.72 2.17
C VAL A 4 -3.41 -18.80 3.49
N ASP A 5 -2.08 -18.84 3.41
CA ASP A 5 -1.21 -18.76 4.59
C ASP A 5 -0.99 -17.29 4.96
N TYR A 6 -1.79 -16.81 5.91
CA TYR A 6 -1.72 -15.43 6.42
C TYR A 6 -0.41 -15.10 7.14
N LYS A 7 0.40 -16.11 7.49
CA LYS A 7 1.72 -15.91 8.12
C LYS A 7 2.87 -15.90 7.13
N SER A 8 2.59 -16.04 5.84
CA SER A 8 3.63 -16.04 4.82
C SER A 8 4.30 -14.67 4.72
N PRO A 9 5.64 -14.61 4.67
CA PRO A 9 6.37 -13.37 4.38
C PRO A 9 6.29 -12.97 2.89
N ASN A 10 5.67 -13.81 2.05
CA ASN A 10 5.50 -13.57 0.62
C ASN A 10 4.04 -13.76 0.23
N ILE A 11 3.36 -12.68 -0.12
CA ILE A 11 1.94 -12.71 -0.50
C ILE A 11 1.71 -11.76 -1.69
N THR A 12 0.84 -12.20 -2.60
CA THR A 12 0.25 -11.33 -3.63
C THR A 12 -1.19 -11.06 -3.24
N PHE A 13 -1.53 -9.81 -3.03
CA PHE A 13 -2.88 -9.33 -2.78
C PHE A 13 -3.52 -8.96 -4.11
N SER A 14 -4.75 -9.42 -4.33
CA SER A 14 -5.60 -8.90 -5.41
C SER A 14 -6.58 -7.91 -4.81
N ILE A 15 -6.63 -6.71 -5.37
CA ILE A 15 -7.51 -5.61 -4.97
C ILE A 15 -8.41 -5.31 -6.17
N GLU A 16 -9.71 -5.54 -5.98
CA GLU A 16 -10.73 -5.24 -6.98
C GLU A 16 -11.05 -3.74 -6.98
N ASN A 17 -11.41 -3.22 -8.16
CA ASN A 17 -11.83 -1.84 -8.39
C ASN A 17 -10.79 -0.76 -8.06
N GLU A 18 -9.51 -1.13 -8.06
CA GLU A 18 -8.39 -0.22 -7.84
C GLU A 18 -7.36 -0.34 -8.98
N ASP A 19 -6.58 0.72 -9.19
CA ASP A 19 -5.66 0.83 -10.31
C ASP A 19 -4.31 1.48 -9.93
N HIS A 20 -3.65 2.10 -10.91
CA HIS A 20 -2.36 2.76 -10.74
C HIS A 20 -2.34 3.86 -9.66
N THR A 21 -3.47 4.47 -9.34
CA THR A 21 -3.54 5.54 -8.33
C THR A 21 -3.15 5.00 -6.95
N LEU A 22 -3.88 3.97 -6.48
CA LEU A 22 -3.57 3.31 -5.22
C LEU A 22 -2.30 2.47 -5.32
N GLY A 23 -2.11 1.75 -6.44
CA GLY A 23 -0.97 0.86 -6.64
C GLY A 23 0.38 1.56 -6.60
N ASN A 24 0.52 2.67 -7.32
CA ASN A 24 1.77 3.42 -7.34
C ASN A 24 2.10 4.02 -5.97
N THR A 25 1.07 4.48 -5.26
CA THR A 25 1.24 5.08 -3.93
C THR A 25 1.66 4.02 -2.91
N LEU A 26 0.96 2.88 -2.86
CA LEU A 26 1.32 1.73 -2.02
C LEU A 26 2.76 1.27 -2.29
N ARG A 27 3.12 1.12 -3.57
CA ARG A 27 4.46 0.71 -3.97
C ARG A 27 5.53 1.70 -3.52
N ALA A 28 5.26 3.00 -3.54
CA ALA A 28 6.19 4.01 -3.06
C ALA A 28 6.43 3.88 -1.55
N VAL A 29 5.36 3.79 -0.76
CA VAL A 29 5.45 3.69 0.71
C VAL A 29 6.09 2.37 1.15
N LEU A 30 5.71 1.25 0.53
CA LEU A 30 6.24 -0.07 0.91
C LEU A 30 7.73 -0.22 0.62
N VAL A 31 8.25 0.37 -0.47
CA VAL A 31 9.68 0.28 -0.82
C VAL A 31 10.57 1.09 0.13
N GLU A 32 10.02 2.07 0.84
CA GLU A 32 10.76 2.87 1.82
C GLU A 32 10.93 2.16 3.18
N ARG A 33 10.21 1.06 3.43
CA ARG A 33 10.30 0.35 4.70
C ARG A 33 11.46 -0.65 4.72
N ASP A 34 12.18 -0.69 5.84
CA ASP A 34 13.32 -1.60 6.05
C ASP A 34 12.92 -3.08 6.21
N ASP A 35 11.66 -3.35 6.58
CA ASP A 35 11.09 -4.69 6.76
C ASP A 35 10.64 -5.34 5.43
N VAL A 36 10.63 -4.58 4.33
CA VAL A 36 10.24 -5.01 2.98
C VAL A 36 11.46 -5.23 2.10
N ILE A 37 11.58 -6.42 1.52
CA ILE A 37 12.60 -6.76 0.51
C ILE A 37 12.14 -6.35 -0.88
N PHE A 38 10.85 -6.57 -1.17
CA PHE A 38 10.27 -6.29 -2.48
C PHE A 38 8.82 -5.88 -2.36
N ALA A 39 8.46 -4.80 -3.05
CA ALA A 39 7.08 -4.42 -3.29
C ALA A 39 6.90 -3.99 -4.75
N GLY A 40 5.87 -4.51 -5.38
CA GLY A 40 5.52 -4.18 -6.75
C GLY A 40 4.04 -4.38 -7.01
N TYR A 41 3.48 -3.62 -7.95
CA TYR A 41 2.09 -3.77 -8.36
C TYR A 41 1.99 -3.96 -9.88
N SER A 42 0.92 -4.61 -10.31
CA SER A 42 0.62 -4.84 -11.72
C SER A 42 -0.89 -4.85 -11.93
N VAL A 43 -1.35 -4.16 -12.97
CA VAL A 43 -2.71 -4.29 -13.50
C VAL A 43 -2.62 -5.28 -14.66
N PRO A 44 -3.16 -6.51 -14.54
CA PRO A 44 -2.97 -7.56 -15.54
C PRO A 44 -3.59 -7.17 -16.89
N HIS A 45 -4.74 -6.51 -16.87
CA HIS A 45 -5.42 -6.04 -18.08
C HIS A 45 -6.21 -4.75 -17.83
N PRO A 46 -6.12 -3.71 -18.69
CA PRO A 46 -6.81 -2.43 -18.46
C PRO A 46 -8.34 -2.48 -18.44
N MET A 47 -8.96 -3.54 -19.00
CA MET A 47 -10.42 -3.71 -19.00
C MET A 47 -10.94 -4.51 -17.81
N GLU A 48 -10.04 -5.04 -16.97
CA GLU A 48 -10.40 -5.74 -15.74
C GLU A 48 -10.03 -4.81 -14.58
N PRO A 49 -10.99 -4.39 -13.74
CA PRO A 49 -10.73 -3.54 -12.60
C PRO A 49 -10.13 -4.38 -11.46
N GLU A 50 -8.92 -4.90 -11.67
CA GLU A 50 -8.18 -5.71 -10.71
C GLU A 50 -6.73 -5.26 -10.69
N MET A 51 -6.20 -5.05 -9.49
CA MET A 51 -4.79 -4.74 -9.27
C MET A 51 -4.16 -5.78 -8.37
N ASN A 52 -3.02 -6.32 -8.80
CA ASN A 52 -2.21 -7.23 -8.00
C ASN A 52 -1.06 -6.47 -7.33
N VAL A 53 -0.91 -6.62 -6.02
CA VAL A 53 0.18 -6.07 -5.22
C VAL A 53 0.97 -7.23 -4.60
N ARG A 54 2.24 -7.36 -4.97
CA ARG A 54 3.13 -8.39 -4.44
C ARG A 54 4.06 -7.79 -3.41
N ILE A 55 4.09 -8.40 -2.23
CA ILE A 55 4.91 -7.99 -1.09
C ILE A 55 5.77 -9.18 -0.65
N GLN A 56 7.06 -8.90 -0.44
CA GLN A 56 8.02 -9.82 0.15
C GLN A 56 8.73 -9.11 1.29
N THR A 57 8.62 -9.65 2.49
CA THR A 57 9.21 -9.11 3.71
C THR A 57 10.46 -9.90 4.10
N THR A 58 11.23 -9.36 5.05
CA THR A 58 12.42 -10.02 5.59
C THR A 58 12.11 -11.21 6.51
N GLY A 59 10.89 -11.31 7.02
CA GLY A 59 10.47 -12.39 7.92
C GLY A 59 9.13 -12.17 8.59
N GLU A 60 8.65 -10.92 8.65
CA GLU A 60 7.33 -10.60 9.20
C GLU A 60 6.20 -11.02 8.26
N PRO A 61 5.01 -11.37 8.76
CA PRO A 61 3.87 -11.68 7.91
C PRO A 61 3.55 -10.52 6.97
N ALA A 62 3.48 -10.79 5.66
CA ALA A 62 3.23 -9.74 4.67
C ALA A 62 1.85 -9.08 4.85
N VAL A 63 0.89 -9.77 5.48
CA VAL A 63 -0.42 -9.22 5.83
C VAL A 63 -0.31 -8.09 6.85
N ASP A 64 0.49 -8.29 7.89
CA ASP A 64 0.65 -7.32 8.98
C ASP A 64 1.35 -6.06 8.45
N VAL A 65 2.46 -6.25 7.72
CA VAL A 65 3.19 -5.15 7.06
C VAL A 65 2.30 -4.37 6.08
N PHE A 66 1.42 -5.07 5.35
CA PHE A 66 0.48 -4.41 4.44
C PHE A 66 -0.57 -3.59 5.19
N SER A 67 -1.12 -4.11 6.30
CA SER A 67 -2.07 -3.39 7.14
C SER A 67 -1.43 -2.12 7.73
N ASP A 68 -0.23 -2.24 8.29
CA ASP A 68 0.50 -1.10 8.86
C ASP A 68 0.78 -0.02 7.82
N CYS A 69 1.13 -0.43 6.58
CA CYS A 69 1.33 0.50 5.48
C CYS A 69 0.06 1.30 5.13
N LEU A 70 -1.12 0.67 5.18
CA LEU A 70 -2.39 1.36 4.92
C LEU A 70 -2.69 2.37 6.02
N ASP A 71 -2.45 2.03 7.29
CA ASP A 71 -2.61 2.95 8.41
C ASP A 71 -1.66 4.15 8.30
N ASP A 72 -0.41 3.92 7.87
CA ASP A 72 0.56 4.98 7.66
C ASP A 72 0.13 5.92 6.51
N MET A 73 -0.46 5.39 5.43
CA MET A 73 -1.02 6.22 4.36
C MET A 73 -2.15 7.13 4.84
N VAL A 74 -3.04 6.63 5.71
CA VAL A 74 -4.10 7.46 6.30
C VAL A 74 -3.50 8.60 7.13
N LYS A 75 -2.51 8.30 7.98
CA LYS A 75 -1.81 9.32 8.78
C LYS A 75 -1.14 10.38 7.91
N ILE A 76 -0.52 9.98 6.79
CA ILE A 76 0.09 10.92 5.83
C ILE A 76 -0.97 11.88 5.28
N CYS A 77 -2.14 11.36 4.89
CA CYS A 77 -3.25 12.18 4.40
C CYS A 77 -3.78 13.15 5.46
N ASP A 78 -3.86 12.72 6.72
CA ASP A 78 -4.30 13.57 7.83
C ASP A 78 -3.30 14.71 8.08
N ILE A 79 -2.01 14.40 8.19
CA ILE A 79 -0.94 15.40 8.38
C ILE A 79 -0.92 16.39 7.21
N LEU A 80 -1.03 15.91 5.98
CA LEU A 80 -1.07 16.75 4.80
C LEU A 80 -2.27 17.72 4.85
N SER A 81 -3.45 17.21 5.22
CA SER A 81 -4.68 17.99 5.32
C SER A 81 -4.59 19.06 6.41
N GLU A 82 -4.02 18.74 7.57
CA GLU A 82 -3.79 19.69 8.66
C GLU A 82 -2.82 20.80 8.24
N LYS A 83 -1.66 20.42 7.70
CA LYS A 83 -0.63 21.38 7.26
C LYS A 83 -1.13 22.28 6.15
N PHE A 84 -1.94 21.75 5.25
CA PHE A 84 -2.57 22.52 4.19
C PHE A 84 -3.54 23.57 4.74
N LYS A 85 -4.39 23.20 5.72
CA LYS A 85 -5.30 24.14 6.39
C LYS A 85 -4.55 25.23 7.16
N GLU A 86 -3.52 24.84 7.93
CA GLU A 86 -2.66 25.79 8.65
C GLU A 86 -2.02 26.82 7.70
N ALA A 87 -1.57 26.38 6.52
CA ALA A 87 -0.98 27.27 5.52
C ALA A 87 -2.00 28.24 4.93
N ILE A 88 -3.23 27.77 4.63
CA ILE A 88 -4.32 28.63 4.15
C ILE A 88 -4.72 29.67 5.20
N ASP A 89 -4.82 29.28 6.46
CA ASP A 89 -5.23 30.18 7.54
C ASP A 89 -4.16 31.25 7.85
N LYS A 90 -2.89 30.97 7.53
CA LYS A 90 -1.78 31.92 7.73
C LYS A 90 -1.70 33.00 6.64
N ASP A 91 -2.20 32.72 5.44
CA ASP A 91 -2.21 33.64 4.30
C ASP A 91 -3.49 34.51 4.25
N ASN A 92 -4.46 34.28 5.14
CA ASN A 92 -5.65 35.12 5.36
C ASN A 92 -5.46 36.07 6.55
#